data_AF-A0A7J8PJZ6-F1
#
_entry.id   AF-A0A7J8PJZ6-F1
#
_cell.length_a   1.000
_cell.length_b   1.000
_cell.length_c   1.000
_cell.angle_alpha   90.00
_cell.angle_beta   90.00
_cell.angle_gamma   90.00
#
_symmetry.space_group_name_H-M   'P 1'
#
loop_
_entity.id
_entity.type
_entity.pdbx_description
1 polymer ?
#
loop_
_entity_poly.entity_id
_entity_poly.type
_entity_poly.pdbx_seq_one_letter_code
_entity_poly.pdbx_strand_id
1 'polypeptide(L)'
;MPPPGERSNFLPTSGTKNQHQPSALDASILGSESDMPSQDLSSLVPITTIVDKACKKHGVFMVVNHGVDPGLVDRAHRCMDFFSFPPSCHRKKLSFRYCPDSPNIVEQYFVSVMGQDFRHFGKVYQEYCEAMNKLSMEVMELLGLSLVLGRAYLRDFFQGNDSILRLNHYPPCPKPDLALGTGPHADPTALTILDQDQVGGLQVFADHQWHSLTPIPGAFVVNIGDTFIFKS
;
A
#
# COMPACT_ATOMS: atom_id res chain seq x y z
N MET A 1 -3.07 21.10 -1.87
CA MET A 1 -1.73 21.13 -2.49
C MET A 1 -0.95 22.29 -1.89
N PRO A 2 0.23 22.07 -1.29
CA PRO A 2 1.14 23.18 -1.03
C PRO A 2 1.70 23.71 -2.37
N PRO A 3 2.00 25.01 -2.49
CA PRO A 3 2.48 25.61 -3.73
C PRO A 3 3.89 25.13 -4.08
N PRO A 4 4.24 25.03 -5.38
CA PRO A 4 5.59 24.69 -5.81
C PRO A 4 6.49 25.91 -5.60
N GLY A 5 7.19 25.96 -4.46
CA GLY A 5 8.02 27.13 -4.14
C GLY A 5 8.98 27.03 -2.95
N GLU A 6 8.73 26.19 -1.95
CA GLU A 6 9.66 26.08 -0.82
C GLU A 6 10.78 25.07 -1.10
N ARG A 7 11.71 25.47 -1.98
CA ARG A 7 13.07 24.95 -1.97
C ARG A 7 13.81 25.55 -0.78
N SER A 8 13.64 24.99 0.41
CA SER A 8 14.64 25.16 1.46
C SER A 8 15.54 23.93 1.46
N ASN A 9 16.83 24.17 1.25
CA ASN A 9 17.88 23.18 1.45
C ASN A 9 17.84 22.74 2.92
N PHE A 10 17.17 21.64 3.23
CA PHE A 10 17.27 21.02 4.54
C PHE A 10 18.56 20.19 4.60
N LEU A 11 19.65 20.84 5.00
CA LEU A 11 20.72 20.15 5.70
C LEU A 11 20.14 19.56 6.99
N PRO A 12 20.47 18.33 7.40
CA PRO A 12 20.00 17.79 8.67
C PRO A 12 20.70 18.55 9.79
N THR A 13 19.99 19.49 10.42
CA THR A 13 20.40 20.03 11.71
C THR A 13 20.10 18.98 12.77
N SER A 14 21.16 18.59 13.50
CA SER A 14 21.07 17.77 14.69
C SER A 14 20.18 18.49 15.73
N GLY A 15 18.94 18.03 15.92
CA GLY A 15 18.03 18.61 16.89
C GLY A 15 16.73 17.82 17.05
N THR A 16 16.63 17.10 18.17
CA THR A 16 15.40 16.56 18.82
C THR A 16 14.40 15.78 17.95
N LYS A 17 14.50 14.45 18.02
CA LYS A 17 13.47 13.49 17.57
C LYS A 17 12.19 13.69 18.38
N ASN A 18 11.23 14.43 17.83
CA ASN A 18 9.81 14.21 18.11
C ASN A 18 9.12 13.89 16.77
N GLN A 19 9.43 12.70 16.24
CA GLN A 19 8.78 12.17 15.05
C GLN A 19 7.49 11.47 15.49
N HIS A 20 6.34 12.09 15.26
CA HIS A 20 5.07 11.36 15.32
C HIS A 20 4.98 10.48 14.07
N GLN A 21 5.35 9.21 14.22
CA GLN A 21 5.19 8.19 13.18
C GLN A 21 3.76 7.63 13.24
N PRO A 22 3.12 7.30 12.10
CA PRO A 22 1.86 6.57 12.09
C PRO A 22 1.97 5.27 12.91
N SER A 23 0.91 4.95 13.65
CA SER A 23 0.83 3.70 14.42
C SER A 23 0.71 2.49 13.50
N ALA A 24 1.40 1.40 13.85
CA ALA A 24 1.17 0.09 13.27
C ALA A 24 -0.07 -0.58 13.90
N LEU A 25 -0.87 -1.24 13.09
CA LEU A 25 -2.11 -1.93 13.44
C LEU A 25 -2.01 -3.42 13.09
N ASP A 26 -2.58 -4.29 13.91
CA ASP A 26 -2.63 -5.73 13.64
C ASP A 26 -3.85 -6.09 12.79
N ALA A 27 -3.63 -6.64 11.60
CA ALA A 27 -4.71 -7.05 10.69
C ALA A 27 -5.25 -8.47 10.95
N SER A 28 -4.63 -9.29 11.78
CA SER A 28 -5.19 -10.60 12.17
C SER A 28 -6.44 -10.44 13.04
N ILE A 29 -6.62 -9.26 13.63
CA ILE A 29 -7.84 -8.87 14.33
C ILE A 29 -9.01 -8.60 13.34
N LEU A 30 -8.75 -8.59 12.02
CA LEU A 30 -9.73 -8.24 10.96
C LEU A 30 -10.45 -9.45 10.36
N GLY A 31 -10.39 -10.60 11.05
CA GLY A 31 -10.72 -11.93 10.56
C GLY A 31 -11.89 -12.08 9.58
N SER A 32 -11.69 -12.95 8.59
CA SER A 32 -12.65 -13.42 7.59
C SER A 32 -13.81 -14.22 8.20
N GLU A 33 -14.99 -14.13 7.57
CA GLU A 33 -16.27 -14.72 8.02
C GLU A 33 -16.24 -16.22 8.39
N SER A 34 -15.28 -17.01 7.89
CA SER A 34 -15.28 -18.47 8.02
C SER A 34 -14.71 -19.05 9.33
N ASP A 35 -14.05 -18.25 10.18
CA ASP A 35 -13.41 -18.73 11.42
C ASP A 35 -13.93 -18.05 12.71
N MET A 36 -14.99 -17.23 12.62
CA MET A 36 -15.40 -16.38 13.75
C MET A 36 -16.74 -16.81 14.37
N PRO A 37 -16.72 -17.45 15.56
CA PRO A 37 -17.91 -17.59 16.38
C PRO A 37 -18.23 -16.22 16.96
N SER A 38 -19.22 -15.52 16.40
CA SER A 38 -19.95 -14.39 17.01
C SER A 38 -19.12 -13.57 18.01
N GLN A 39 -18.01 -12.94 17.59
CA GLN A 39 -17.18 -12.19 18.52
C GLN A 39 -17.69 -10.77 18.72
N ASP A 40 -17.60 -10.39 19.99
CA ASP A 40 -17.93 -9.13 20.62
C ASP A 40 -17.29 -7.92 19.92
N LEU A 41 -18.11 -6.95 19.49
CA LEU A 41 -17.67 -5.69 18.90
C LEU A 41 -16.65 -4.94 19.79
N SER A 42 -16.64 -5.23 21.09
CA SER A 42 -15.73 -4.61 22.07
C SER A 42 -14.25 -4.76 21.73
N SER A 43 -13.85 -5.84 21.04
CA SER A 43 -12.45 -6.08 20.64
C SER A 43 -12.02 -5.20 19.46
N LEU A 44 -12.97 -4.71 18.65
CA LEU A 44 -12.72 -3.88 17.47
C LEU A 44 -12.79 -2.37 17.76
N VAL A 45 -13.49 -1.95 18.81
CA VAL A 45 -13.63 -0.53 19.21
C VAL A 45 -12.27 0.19 19.37
N PRO A 46 -11.25 -0.40 20.00
CA PRO A 46 -9.93 0.24 20.09
C PRO A 46 -9.30 0.47 18.71
N ILE A 47 -9.46 -0.48 17.79
CA ILE A 47 -8.83 -0.44 16.46
C ILE A 47 -9.53 0.58 15.57
N THR A 48 -10.85 0.57 15.52
CA THR A 48 -11.62 1.53 14.73
C THR A 48 -11.34 2.97 15.19
N THR A 49 -11.14 3.17 16.49
CA THR A 49 -10.73 4.46 17.05
C THR A 49 -9.32 4.87 16.61
N ILE A 50 -8.36 3.93 16.54
CA ILE A 50 -7.00 4.23 16.07
C ILE A 50 -7.00 4.52 14.57
N VAL A 51 -7.75 3.74 13.77
CA VAL A 51 -7.93 3.96 12.34
C VAL A 51 -8.55 5.34 12.10
N ASP A 52 -9.64 5.69 12.79
CA ASP A 52 -10.27 7.00 12.68
C ASP A 52 -9.29 8.14 12.94
N LYS A 53 -8.50 8.03 14.02
CA LYS A 53 -7.48 9.02 14.37
C LYS A 53 -6.36 9.09 13.33
N ALA A 54 -5.86 7.96 12.86
CA ALA A 54 -4.79 7.90 11.87
C ALA A 54 -5.24 8.47 10.52
N CYS A 55 -6.44 8.11 10.07
CA CYS A 55 -7.05 8.65 8.86
C CYS A 55 -7.24 10.17 8.95
N LYS A 56 -7.81 10.68 10.06
CA LYS A 56 -8.03 12.12 10.25
C LYS A 56 -6.74 12.93 10.39
N LYS A 57 -5.72 12.35 11.01
CA LYS A 57 -4.47 13.05 11.32
C LYS A 57 -3.47 13.00 10.17
N HIS A 58 -3.28 11.83 9.57
CA HIS A 58 -2.21 11.57 8.61
C HIS A 58 -2.70 11.02 7.26
N GLY A 59 -3.91 10.47 7.19
CA GLY A 59 -4.40 9.76 5.99
C GLY A 59 -3.68 8.44 5.70
N VAL A 60 -2.74 8.05 6.55
CA VAL A 60 -1.86 6.88 6.39
C VAL A 60 -1.72 6.12 7.71
N PHE A 61 -1.63 4.79 7.63
CA PHE A 61 -1.30 3.92 8.76
C PHE A 61 -0.55 2.68 8.26
N MET A 62 0.08 1.94 9.17
CA MET A 62 0.75 0.68 8.83
C MET A 62 -0.05 -0.50 9.36
N VAL A 63 0.00 -1.61 8.65
CA VAL A 63 -0.71 -2.85 8.98
C VAL A 63 0.29 -4.00 9.03
N VAL A 64 0.34 -4.71 10.15
CA VAL A 64 1.14 -5.92 10.40
C VAL A 64 0.22 -7.12 10.62
N ASN A 65 0.75 -8.35 10.63
CA ASN A 65 -0.02 -9.57 10.89
C ASN A 65 -1.26 -9.71 9.97
N HIS A 66 -1.15 -9.23 8.73
CA HIS A 66 -2.23 -9.09 7.75
C HIS A 66 -2.69 -10.39 7.08
N GLY A 67 -2.18 -11.55 7.50
CA GLY A 67 -2.58 -12.85 6.95
C GLY A 67 -2.09 -13.15 5.52
N VAL A 68 -1.57 -12.18 4.77
CA VAL A 68 -0.85 -12.44 3.51
C VAL A 68 0.39 -13.28 3.78
N ASP A 69 0.52 -14.41 3.05
CA ASP A 69 1.63 -15.35 3.19
C ASP A 69 2.98 -14.65 2.92
N PRO A 70 3.91 -14.62 3.90
CA PRO A 70 5.25 -14.07 3.70
C PRO A 70 6.00 -14.75 2.54
N GLY A 71 5.77 -16.04 2.30
CA GLY A 71 6.39 -16.77 1.19
C GLY A 71 5.91 -16.28 -0.19
N LEU A 72 4.67 -15.82 -0.29
CA LEU A 72 4.13 -15.17 -1.49
C LEU A 72 4.72 -13.77 -1.70
N VAL A 73 4.84 -12.98 -0.63
CA VAL A 73 5.51 -11.67 -0.68
C VAL A 73 6.96 -11.83 -1.15
N ASP A 74 7.71 -12.77 -0.55
CA ASP A 74 9.09 -13.07 -0.95
C ASP A 74 9.21 -13.53 -2.41
N ARG A 75 8.27 -14.35 -2.89
CA ARG A 75 8.22 -14.75 -4.31
C ARG A 75 7.99 -13.54 -5.22
N ALA A 76 7.06 -12.65 -4.87
CA ALA A 76 6.78 -11.43 -5.64
C ALA A 76 8.01 -10.49 -5.66
N HIS A 77 8.68 -10.31 -4.52
CA HIS A 77 9.92 -9.53 -4.43
C HIS A 77 11.04 -10.12 -5.27
N ARG A 78 11.24 -11.44 -5.28
CA ARG A 78 12.21 -12.08 -6.19
C ARG A 78 11.90 -11.86 -7.67
N CYS A 79 10.62 -11.76 -8.05
CA CYS A 79 10.26 -11.37 -9.42
C CYS A 79 10.66 -9.93 -9.75
N MET A 80 10.89 -9.06 -8.77
CA MET A 80 11.42 -7.71 -8.99
C MET A 80 12.89 -7.70 -9.40
N ASP A 81 13.67 -8.76 -9.12
CA ASP A 81 15.07 -8.87 -9.53
C ASP A 81 15.24 -8.80 -11.06
N PHE A 82 14.18 -9.09 -11.81
CA PHE A 82 14.14 -8.87 -13.26
C PHE A 82 14.46 -7.43 -13.65
N PHE A 83 14.05 -6.42 -12.87
CA PHE A 83 14.39 -5.03 -13.16
C PHE A 83 15.89 -4.74 -13.10
N SER A 84 16.69 -5.65 -12.53
CA SER A 84 18.14 -5.54 -12.41
C SER A 84 18.92 -6.15 -13.58
N PHE A 85 18.27 -6.82 -14.56
CA PHE A 85 18.92 -7.51 -15.67
C PHE A 85 18.21 -7.25 -17.02
N PRO A 86 18.91 -7.16 -18.18
CA PRO A 86 20.08 -6.34 -18.54
C PRO A 86 19.70 -4.87 -18.87
N PRO A 87 20.68 -3.96 -18.98
CA PRO A 87 20.48 -2.50 -19.07
C PRO A 87 19.73 -1.96 -20.30
N SER A 88 19.36 -2.80 -21.27
CA SER A 88 18.53 -2.36 -22.40
C SER A 88 17.05 -2.22 -22.04
N CYS A 89 16.61 -2.83 -20.93
CA CYS A 89 15.20 -2.99 -20.58
C CYS A 89 14.82 -2.35 -19.23
N HIS A 90 15.52 -1.29 -18.81
CA HIS A 90 15.27 -0.56 -17.55
C HIS A 90 13.87 0.07 -17.46
N ARG A 91 12.81 -0.73 -17.43
CA ARG A 91 11.49 -0.29 -17.01
C ARG A 91 11.60 0.00 -15.52
N LYS A 92 11.73 1.28 -15.17
CA LYS A 92 11.71 1.70 -13.75
C LYS A 92 10.36 1.45 -13.09
N LYS A 93 9.32 1.26 -13.92
CA LYS A 93 7.93 1.07 -13.51
C LYS A 93 7.24 0.06 -14.39
N LEU A 94 6.45 -0.82 -13.79
CA LEU A 94 5.49 -1.68 -14.47
C LEU A 94 4.14 -1.54 -13.78
N SER A 95 3.09 -1.38 -14.57
CA SER A 95 1.72 -1.28 -14.05
C SER A 95 0.83 -2.23 -14.82
N PHE A 96 0.01 -2.98 -14.09
CA PHE A 96 -0.97 -3.88 -14.68
C PHE A 96 -2.25 -3.91 -13.84
N ARG A 97 -3.33 -4.24 -14.54
CA ARG A 97 -4.69 -4.27 -14.00
C ARG A 97 -4.95 -5.62 -13.34
N TYR A 98 -5.69 -5.59 -12.24
CA TYR A 98 -6.31 -6.75 -11.61
C TYR A 98 -7.80 -6.50 -11.40
N CYS A 99 -8.61 -7.50 -11.72
CA CYS A 99 -10.05 -7.48 -11.48
C CYS A 99 -10.46 -8.89 -11.03
N PRO A 100 -11.18 -9.06 -9.91
CA PRO A 100 -11.54 -10.37 -9.39
C PRO A 100 -12.46 -11.14 -10.35
N ASP A 101 -13.24 -10.44 -11.17
CA ASP A 101 -14.15 -11.04 -12.16
C ASP A 101 -13.44 -11.49 -13.45
N SER A 102 -12.13 -11.23 -13.56
CA SER A 102 -11.31 -11.55 -14.74
C SER A 102 -10.18 -12.53 -14.37
N PRO A 103 -10.44 -13.85 -14.38
CA PRO A 103 -9.45 -14.83 -13.96
C PRO A 103 -8.23 -14.81 -14.87
N ASN A 104 -7.03 -14.93 -14.27
CA ASN A 104 -5.74 -14.97 -14.97
C ASN A 104 -5.37 -13.70 -15.75
N ILE A 105 -6.05 -12.57 -15.54
CA ILE A 105 -5.75 -11.31 -16.24
C ILE A 105 -4.30 -10.86 -16.07
N VAL A 106 -3.72 -11.08 -14.88
CA VAL A 106 -2.33 -10.73 -14.58
C VAL A 106 -1.39 -11.70 -15.28
N GLU A 107 -1.66 -13.01 -15.23
CA GLU A 107 -0.85 -14.00 -15.94
C GLU A 107 -0.80 -13.70 -17.44
N GLN A 108 -1.95 -13.42 -18.04
CA GLN A 108 -2.07 -13.08 -19.45
C GLN A 108 -1.37 -11.76 -19.79
N TYR A 109 -1.40 -10.77 -18.90
CA TYR A 109 -0.64 -9.52 -19.09
C TYR A 109 0.86 -9.81 -19.21
N PHE A 110 1.44 -10.59 -18.29
CA PHE A 110 2.87 -10.89 -18.34
C PHE A 110 3.25 -11.66 -19.61
N VAL A 111 2.45 -12.66 -19.99
CA VAL A 111 2.71 -13.44 -21.22
C VAL A 111 2.61 -12.56 -22.46
N SER A 112 1.60 -11.68 -22.55
CA SER A 112 1.40 -10.83 -23.73
C SER A 112 2.43 -9.69 -23.83
N VAL A 113 2.84 -9.11 -22.70
CA VAL A 113 3.74 -7.94 -22.67
C VAL A 113 5.21 -8.34 -22.61
N MET A 114 5.54 -9.44 -21.95
CA MET A 114 6.93 -9.86 -21.69
C MET A 114 7.30 -11.18 -22.37
N GLY A 115 6.32 -11.95 -22.84
CA GLY A 115 6.54 -13.22 -23.52
C GLY A 115 6.32 -14.44 -22.62
N GLN A 116 6.30 -15.61 -23.25
CA GLN A 116 5.92 -16.88 -22.62
C GLN A 116 6.82 -17.26 -21.43
N ASP A 117 8.09 -16.89 -21.46
CA ASP A 117 9.06 -17.18 -20.38
C ASP A 117 8.68 -16.48 -19.05
N PHE A 118 7.90 -15.40 -19.12
CA PHE A 118 7.42 -14.65 -17.95
C PHE A 118 6.08 -15.16 -17.40
N ARG A 119 5.56 -16.28 -17.92
CA ARG A 119 4.32 -16.87 -17.38
C ARG A 119 4.38 -17.14 -15.89
N HIS A 120 5.53 -17.63 -15.39
CA HIS A 120 5.71 -17.87 -13.96
C HIS A 120 5.57 -16.60 -13.13
N PHE A 121 6.10 -15.47 -13.62
CA PHE A 121 5.97 -14.16 -12.96
C PHE A 121 4.50 -13.74 -12.93
N GLY A 122 3.83 -13.90 -14.07
CA GLY A 122 2.40 -13.67 -14.18
C GLY A 122 1.56 -14.46 -13.17
N LYS A 123 1.89 -15.73 -12.92
CA LYS A 123 1.23 -16.56 -11.90
C LYS A 123 1.48 -16.08 -10.48
N VAL A 124 2.72 -15.74 -10.15
CA VAL A 124 3.07 -15.20 -8.82
C VAL A 124 2.33 -13.89 -8.56
N TYR A 125 2.34 -12.96 -9.52
CA TYR A 125 1.63 -11.69 -9.36
C TYR A 125 0.11 -11.82 -9.42
N GLN A 126 -0.44 -12.83 -10.12
CA GLN A 126 -1.87 -13.16 -10.05
C GLN A 126 -2.26 -13.55 -8.62
N GLU A 127 -1.53 -14.50 -8.02
CA GLU A 127 -1.74 -14.95 -6.64
C GLU A 127 -1.54 -13.79 -5.64
N TYR A 128 -0.52 -12.95 -5.86
CA TYR A 128 -0.27 -11.77 -5.05
C TYR A 128 -1.43 -10.76 -5.12
N CYS A 129 -1.92 -10.44 -6.32
CA CYS A 129 -3.04 -9.53 -6.48
C CYS A 129 -4.33 -10.06 -5.83
N GLU A 130 -4.58 -11.37 -5.87
CA GLU A 130 -5.71 -11.99 -5.17
C GLU A 130 -5.61 -11.82 -3.65
N ALA A 131 -4.42 -12.06 -3.09
CA ALA A 131 -4.17 -11.86 -1.66
C ALA A 131 -4.32 -10.38 -1.26
N MET A 132 -3.79 -9.45 -2.06
CA MET A 132 -3.92 -8.01 -1.81
C MET A 132 -5.35 -7.50 -1.96
N ASN A 133 -6.13 -8.09 -2.88
CA ASN A 133 -7.55 -7.78 -3.02
C ASN A 133 -8.36 -8.28 -1.82
N LYS A 134 -8.03 -9.45 -1.25
CA LYS A 134 -8.65 -9.90 -0.01
C LYS A 134 -8.34 -8.93 1.13
N LEU A 135 -7.07 -8.57 1.31
CA LEU A 135 -6.64 -7.62 2.34
C LEU A 135 -7.31 -6.25 2.16
N SER A 136 -7.46 -5.76 0.92
CA SER A 136 -8.12 -4.47 0.67
C SER A 136 -9.59 -4.48 1.10
N MET A 137 -10.31 -5.59 0.92
CA MET A 137 -11.69 -5.73 1.40
C MET A 137 -11.77 -5.73 2.92
N GLU A 138 -10.85 -6.40 3.62
CA GLU A 138 -10.77 -6.39 5.08
C GLU A 138 -10.48 -4.98 5.63
N VAL A 139 -9.61 -4.21 4.95
CA VAL A 139 -9.36 -2.80 5.28
C VAL A 139 -10.60 -1.93 5.02
N MET A 140 -11.37 -2.19 3.96
CA MET A 140 -12.64 -1.47 3.72
C MET A 140 -13.67 -1.75 4.82
N GLU A 141 -13.77 -2.99 5.32
CA GLU A 141 -14.66 -3.30 6.44
C GLU A 141 -14.31 -2.50 7.71
N LEU A 142 -13.01 -2.37 8.01
CA LEU A 142 -12.53 -1.53 9.11
C LEU A 142 -12.93 -0.08 8.96
N LEU A 143 -12.75 0.48 7.77
CA LEU A 143 -13.12 1.87 7.50
C LEU A 143 -14.64 2.03 7.66
N GLY A 144 -15.44 1.04 7.26
CA GLY A 144 -16.89 1.04 7.41
C GLY A 144 -17.32 1.08 8.88
N LEU A 145 -16.64 0.29 9.73
CA LEU A 145 -16.83 0.33 11.18
C LEU A 145 -16.37 1.66 11.80
N SER A 146 -15.20 2.16 11.40
CA SER A 146 -14.63 3.43 11.87
C SER A 146 -15.53 4.63 11.56
N LEU A 147 -16.24 4.59 10.43
CA LEU A 147 -17.17 5.64 10.01
C LEU A 147 -18.61 5.39 10.46
N VAL A 148 -18.87 4.33 11.24
CA VAL A 148 -20.20 3.95 11.72
C VAL A 148 -21.20 3.69 10.56
N LEU A 149 -20.69 3.27 9.41
CA LEU A 149 -21.49 2.90 8.23
C LEU A 149 -21.93 1.43 8.26
N GLY A 150 -21.33 0.63 9.14
CA GLY A 150 -21.51 -0.81 9.23
C GLY A 150 -20.38 -1.56 8.52
N ARG A 151 -20.09 -2.77 9.03
CA ARG A 151 -18.93 -3.58 8.59
C ARG A 151 -18.92 -3.86 7.09
N ALA A 152 -20.04 -4.36 6.56
CA ALA A 152 -20.11 -4.78 5.17
C ALA A 152 -20.26 -3.61 4.18
N TYR A 153 -20.63 -2.41 4.64
CA TYR A 153 -21.06 -1.32 3.75
C TYR A 153 -20.02 -0.96 2.70
N LEU A 154 -18.78 -0.68 3.13
CA LEU A 154 -17.71 -0.29 2.20
C LEU A 154 -17.18 -1.49 1.40
N ARG A 155 -17.11 -2.67 2.02
CA ARG A 155 -16.74 -3.90 1.30
C ARG A 155 -17.67 -4.15 0.12
N ASP A 156 -18.98 -4.12 0.37
CA ASP A 156 -20.00 -4.37 -0.65
C ASP A 156 -19.99 -3.26 -1.71
N PHE A 157 -19.76 -2.00 -1.30
CA PHE A 157 -19.61 -0.88 -2.23
C PHE A 157 -18.41 -1.04 -3.18
N PHE A 158 -17.29 -1.58 -2.70
CA PHE A 158 -16.09 -1.85 -3.49
C PHE A 158 -15.99 -3.29 -4.00
N GLN A 159 -17.09 -4.06 -3.95
CA GLN A 159 -17.14 -5.39 -4.54
C GLN A 159 -16.98 -5.30 -6.06
N GLY A 160 -16.21 -6.23 -6.65
CA GLY A 160 -15.91 -6.19 -8.09
C GLY A 160 -14.97 -5.04 -8.48
N ASN A 161 -14.16 -4.54 -7.52
CA ASN A 161 -13.23 -3.44 -7.79
C ASN A 161 -12.31 -3.71 -8.98
N ASP A 162 -11.82 -2.61 -9.54
CA ASP A 162 -10.77 -2.63 -10.53
C ASP A 162 -9.52 -1.98 -9.96
N SER A 163 -8.48 -2.79 -9.79
CA SER A 163 -7.25 -2.43 -9.09
C SER A 163 -6.07 -2.36 -10.05
N ILE A 164 -5.08 -1.53 -9.71
CA ILE A 164 -3.82 -1.44 -10.45
C ILE A 164 -2.68 -1.78 -9.50
N LEU A 165 -1.92 -2.83 -9.84
CA LEU A 165 -0.64 -3.06 -9.20
C LEU A 165 0.44 -2.23 -9.90
N ARG A 166 1.29 -1.56 -9.12
CA ARG A 166 2.43 -0.79 -9.61
C ARG A 166 3.72 -1.29 -8.98
N LEU A 167 4.60 -1.81 -9.81
CA LEU A 167 5.96 -2.19 -9.44
C LEU A 167 6.86 -0.99 -9.69
N ASN A 168 7.45 -0.43 -8.63
CA ASN A 168 8.39 0.69 -8.73
C ASN A 168 9.80 0.22 -8.34
N HIS A 169 10.77 0.41 -9.22
CA HIS A 169 12.17 0.12 -8.95
C HIS A 169 12.99 1.42 -8.95
N TYR A 170 13.62 1.73 -7.82
CA TYR A 170 14.44 2.92 -7.62
C TYR A 170 15.92 2.53 -7.51
N PRO A 171 16.70 2.58 -8.60
CA PRO A 171 18.10 2.22 -8.56
C PRO A 171 18.91 3.24 -7.74
N PRO A 172 20.09 2.86 -7.21
CA PRO A 172 20.98 3.77 -6.50
C PRO A 172 21.25 5.06 -7.28
N CYS A 173 21.11 6.21 -6.62
CA CYS A 173 21.29 7.53 -7.23
C CYS A 173 22.63 8.14 -6.76
N PRO A 174 23.52 8.58 -7.67
CA PRO A 174 24.78 9.24 -7.29
C PRO A 174 24.58 10.60 -6.61
N LYS A 175 23.42 11.24 -6.80
CA LYS A 175 23.09 12.56 -6.25
C LYS A 175 21.68 12.55 -5.66
N PRO A 176 21.45 11.83 -4.55
CA PRO A 176 20.13 11.64 -3.98
C PRO A 176 19.49 12.97 -3.54
N ASP A 177 20.29 13.96 -3.11
CA ASP A 177 19.79 15.28 -2.68
C ASP A 177 19.20 16.12 -3.83
N LEU A 178 19.44 15.73 -5.09
CA LEU A 178 18.97 16.45 -6.29
C LEU A 178 17.89 15.68 -7.06
N ALA A 179 17.47 14.50 -6.56
CA ALA A 179 16.54 13.63 -7.25
C ALA A 179 15.48 13.09 -6.31
N LEU A 180 14.25 12.99 -6.80
CA LEU A 180 13.17 12.29 -6.12
C LEU A 180 12.86 11.00 -6.88
N GLY A 181 12.68 9.89 -6.17
CA GLY A 181 12.21 8.64 -6.78
C GLY A 181 10.81 8.84 -7.38
N THR A 182 9.89 9.35 -6.57
CA THR A 182 8.59 9.87 -7.00
C THR A 182 8.39 11.25 -6.38
N GLY A 183 7.90 12.21 -7.15
CA GLY A 183 7.59 13.55 -6.64
C GLY A 183 6.38 13.57 -5.70
N PRO A 184 6.16 14.68 -4.97
CA PRO A 184 4.98 14.85 -4.12
C PRO A 184 3.68 14.67 -4.93
N HIS A 185 2.78 13.82 -4.44
CA HIS A 185 1.47 13.59 -5.03
C HIS A 185 0.49 13.09 -3.97
N ALA A 186 -0.80 13.17 -4.29
CA ALA A 186 -1.85 12.43 -3.62
C ALA A 186 -2.33 11.31 -4.56
N ASP A 187 -2.72 10.19 -4.00
CA ASP A 187 -3.26 9.09 -4.78
C ASP A 187 -4.72 9.39 -5.16
N PRO A 188 -5.09 9.30 -6.45
CA PRO A 188 -6.48 9.52 -6.86
C PRO A 188 -7.39 8.33 -6.53
N THR A 189 -6.83 7.19 -6.09
CA THR A 189 -7.56 5.95 -5.78
C THR A 189 -8.32 6.06 -4.45
N ALA A 190 -9.22 5.12 -4.15
CA ALA A 190 -9.88 5.09 -2.84
C ALA A 190 -8.93 4.61 -1.73
N LEU A 191 -8.13 3.58 -2.03
CA LEU A 191 -7.23 2.93 -1.10
C LEU A 191 -5.95 2.53 -1.85
N THR A 192 -4.80 2.75 -1.23
CA THR A 192 -3.51 2.22 -1.68
C THR A 192 -2.91 1.37 -0.58
N ILE A 193 -2.49 0.15 -0.92
CA ILE A 193 -1.69 -0.71 -0.04
C ILE A 193 -0.30 -0.80 -0.65
N LEU A 194 0.69 -0.30 0.07
CA LEU A 194 2.07 -0.20 -0.36
C LEU A 194 2.94 -1.19 0.40
N ASP A 195 3.59 -2.05 -0.37
CA ASP A 195 4.69 -2.89 0.07
C ASP A 195 6.01 -2.18 -0.25
N GLN A 196 6.85 -2.00 0.76
CA GLN A 196 8.13 -1.29 0.64
C GLN A 196 9.27 -2.16 1.17
N ASP A 197 10.45 -2.01 0.56
CA ASP A 197 11.66 -2.63 1.06
C ASP A 197 12.15 -1.97 2.36
N GLN A 198 13.28 -2.46 2.87
CA GLN A 198 13.87 -1.95 4.11
C GLN A 198 14.86 -0.79 3.89
N VAL A 199 14.99 -0.28 2.65
CA VAL A 199 15.84 0.89 2.35
C VAL A 199 15.17 2.19 2.83
N GLY A 200 13.84 2.23 2.78
CA GLY A 200 13.04 3.40 3.15
C GLY A 200 13.01 4.47 2.04
N GLY A 201 12.69 5.70 2.42
CA GLY A 201 12.58 6.85 1.50
C GLY A 201 11.14 7.34 1.28
N LEU A 202 10.14 6.62 1.79
CA LEU A 202 8.77 7.10 1.85
C LEU A 202 8.65 8.25 2.85
N GLN A 203 8.04 9.35 2.42
CA GLN A 203 7.71 10.49 3.27
C GLN A 203 6.24 10.85 3.11
N VAL A 204 5.61 11.30 4.19
CA VAL A 204 4.22 11.77 4.21
C VAL A 204 4.19 13.21 4.68
N PHE A 205 3.37 14.01 4.01
CA PHE A 205 3.19 15.42 4.36
C PHE A 205 2.02 15.57 5.34
N ALA A 206 2.32 15.92 6.58
CA ALA A 206 1.34 16.17 7.64
C ALA A 206 1.82 17.36 8.50
N ASP A 207 0.90 18.08 9.14
CA ASP A 207 1.24 19.23 10.00
C ASP A 207 2.19 20.26 9.33
N HIS A 208 2.00 20.47 8.01
CA HIS A 208 2.83 21.35 7.16
C HIS A 208 4.31 20.93 7.03
N GLN A 209 4.65 19.69 7.35
CA GLN A 209 6.02 19.17 7.27
C GLN A 209 6.08 17.77 6.66
N TRP A 210 7.25 17.42 6.15
CA TRP A 210 7.53 16.06 5.65
C TRP A 210 8.02 15.17 6.78
N HIS A 211 7.35 14.03 6.95
CA HIS A 211 7.70 13.01 7.93
C HIS A 211 8.14 11.74 7.22
N SER A 212 9.36 11.27 7.50
CA SER A 212 9.84 9.98 7.00
C SER A 212 9.11 8.82 7.69
N LEU A 213 8.66 7.86 6.90
CA LEU A 213 8.11 6.60 7.41
C LEU A 213 9.22 5.55 7.45
N THR A 214 9.53 5.09 8.65
CA THR A 214 10.49 3.98 8.83
C THR A 214 9.81 2.67 8.44
N PRO A 215 10.36 1.89 7.50
CA PRO A 215 9.83 0.57 7.16
C PRO A 215 9.77 -0.35 8.38
N ILE A 216 8.72 -1.15 8.46
CA ILE A 216 8.58 -2.22 9.45
C ILE A 216 8.57 -3.55 8.67
N PRO A 217 9.45 -4.52 8.99
CA PRO A 217 9.44 -5.82 8.34
C PRO A 217 8.07 -6.51 8.45
N GLY A 218 7.54 -6.98 7.31
CA GLY A 218 6.23 -7.63 7.26
C GLY A 218 5.04 -6.68 7.51
N ALA A 219 5.23 -5.38 7.30
CA ALA A 219 4.14 -4.41 7.36
C ALA A 219 3.83 -3.83 5.98
N PHE A 220 2.54 -3.63 5.71
CA PHE A 220 2.10 -2.81 4.59
C PHE A 220 1.75 -1.39 5.06
N VAL A 221 2.02 -0.39 4.22
CA VAL A 221 1.53 0.97 4.43
C VAL A 221 0.19 1.10 3.73
N VAL A 222 -0.83 1.57 4.43
CA VAL A 222 -2.15 1.84 3.90
C VAL A 222 -2.35 3.34 3.81
N ASN A 223 -2.65 3.84 2.63
CA ASN A 223 -2.97 5.23 2.35
C ASN A 223 -4.44 5.35 1.88
N ILE A 224 -5.17 6.29 2.47
CA ILE A 224 -6.53 6.63 2.07
C ILE A 224 -6.44 7.73 1.00
N GLY A 225 -6.84 7.42 -0.23
CA GLY A 225 -6.70 8.37 -1.33
C GLY A 225 -7.90 9.30 -1.49
N ASP A 226 -7.76 10.28 -2.39
CA ASP A 226 -8.66 11.43 -2.49
C ASP A 226 -10.12 11.03 -2.78
N THR A 227 -10.33 9.97 -3.57
CA THR A 227 -11.69 9.50 -3.93
C THR A 227 -12.50 9.09 -2.69
N PHE A 228 -11.82 8.66 -1.62
CA PHE A 228 -12.46 8.33 -0.36
C PHE A 228 -12.81 9.58 0.46
N ILE A 229 -11.95 10.61 0.40
CA ILE A 229 -12.09 11.86 1.18
C ILE A 229 -13.20 12.77 0.64
N PHE A 230 -13.45 12.77 -0.67
CA PHE A 230 -14.47 13.64 -1.29
C PHE A 230 -15.93 13.16 -1.14
N LYS A 231 -16.18 12.03 -0.46
CA LYS A 231 -17.52 11.46 -0.30
C LYS A 231 -18.01 11.32 1.16
N SER A 232 -17.24 11.81 2.14
CA SER A 232 -17.64 11.86 3.55
C SER A 232 -18.14 13.24 3.97
#